data_AF-A0A9E3P3V6-F1
#
_entry.id   AF-A0A9E3P3V6-F1
#
_cell.length_a   1.000
_cell.length_b   1.000
_cell.length_c   1.000
_cell.angle_alpha   90.00
_cell.angle_beta   90.00
_cell.angle_gamma   90.00
#
_symmetry.space_group_name_H-M   'P 1'
#
loop_
_entity.id
_entity.type
_entity.pdbx_description
1 polymer ?
#
loop_
_entity_poly.entity_id
_entity_poly.type
_entity_poly.pdbx_seq_one_letter_code
_entity_poly.pdbx_strand_id
1 'polypeptide(L)'
;MRARIHDAVGPRWTRLVLPLFALAVMGADVTISRGLGPGVFVGFALLVLAGPLLGRHAPRRVELELGSGFVRVRRAGLLTQTIDAKRISGASTTSSREGVTVAIARRDRPDHPILIEVES
;
A
#
# COMPACT_ATOMS: atom_id res chain seq x y z
N MET A 1 18.47 3.72 15.02
CA MET A 1 18.32 3.55 13.57
C MET A 1 16.93 3.98 13.15
N ARG A 2 16.84 4.93 12.22
CA ARG A 2 15.56 5.35 11.62
C ARG A 2 15.45 4.64 10.28
N ALA A 3 14.40 3.84 10.09
CA ALA A 3 14.13 3.17 8.82
C ALA A 3 12.93 3.81 8.13
N ARG A 4 12.95 3.91 6.80
CA ARG A 4 11.81 4.31 5.98
C ARG A 4 11.40 3.17 5.08
N ILE A 5 10.11 2.90 5.00
CA ILE A 5 9.57 1.92 4.07
C ILE A 5 8.84 2.63 2.93
N HIS A 6 9.09 2.17 1.71
CA HIS A 6 8.29 2.49 0.54
C HIS A 6 7.60 1.20 0.08
N ASP A 7 6.28 1.19 0.19
CA ASP A 7 5.43 0.14 -0.38
C ASP A 7 4.50 0.80 -1.40
N ALA A 8 4.72 0.50 -2.67
CA ALA A 8 3.96 1.08 -3.77
C ALA A 8 2.48 0.68 -3.76
N VAL A 9 2.11 -0.40 -3.04
CA VAL A 9 0.82 -1.08 -3.22
C VAL A 9 -0.13 -0.92 -2.04
N GLY A 10 0.38 -0.87 -0.81
CA GLY A 10 -0.49 -0.80 0.35
C GLY A 10 -1.22 -2.09 0.71
N PRO A 11 -2.07 -2.05 1.74
CA PRO A 11 -2.94 -3.18 2.07
C PRO A 11 -3.93 -3.46 0.95
N ARG A 12 -4.17 -4.74 0.63
CA ARG A 12 -5.11 -5.12 -0.45
C ARG A 12 -6.53 -4.59 -0.23
N TRP A 13 -6.94 -4.41 1.02
CA TRP A 13 -8.29 -3.96 1.36
C TRP A 13 -8.52 -2.47 1.05
N THR A 14 -7.48 -1.62 1.05
CA THR A 14 -7.66 -0.20 0.72
C THR A 14 -8.15 -0.04 -0.71
N ARG A 15 -7.73 -0.93 -1.61
CA ARG A 15 -8.21 -1.02 -3.00
C ARG A 15 -9.70 -1.35 -3.14
N LEU A 16 -10.32 -1.91 -2.12
CA LEU A 16 -11.74 -2.26 -2.13
C LEU A 16 -12.62 -1.18 -1.50
N VAL A 17 -12.06 -0.34 -0.61
CA VAL A 17 -12.84 0.67 0.12
C VAL A 17 -13.49 1.69 -0.83
N LEU A 18 -12.71 2.27 -1.75
CA LEU A 18 -13.24 3.29 -2.66
C LEU A 18 -14.28 2.75 -3.65
N PRO A 19 -14.07 1.59 -4.33
CA PRO A 19 -15.11 1.04 -5.19
C PRO A 19 -16.36 0.60 -4.42
N LEU A 20 -16.22 0.06 -3.20
CA LEU A 20 -17.39 -0.25 -2.36
C LEU A 20 -18.17 1.01 -2.00
N PHE A 21 -17.47 2.08 -1.65
CA PHE A 21 -18.09 3.37 -1.33
C PHE A 21 -18.78 3.98 -2.56
N ALA A 22 -18.13 3.96 -3.72
CA ALA A 22 -18.72 4.40 -4.98
C ALA A 22 -20.01 3.62 -5.32
N LEU A 23 -19.98 2.29 -5.16
CA LEU A 23 -21.14 1.43 -5.40
C LEU A 23 -22.29 1.74 -4.42
N ALA A 24 -21.98 2.00 -3.16
CA ALA A 24 -22.96 2.38 -2.15
C ALA A 24 -23.64 3.72 -2.49
N VAL A 25 -22.86 4.72 -2.93
CA VAL A 25 -23.39 6.03 -3.36
C VAL A 25 -24.28 5.88 -4.60
N MET A 26 -23.86 5.09 -5.61
CA MET A 26 -24.69 4.82 -6.78
C MET A 26 -26.00 4.09 -6.41
N GLY A 27 -25.92 3.06 -5.57
CA GLY A 27 -27.08 2.26 -5.16
C GLY A 27 -28.09 3.05 -4.32
N ALA A 28 -27.61 3.90 -3.41
CA ALA A 28 -28.46 4.79 -2.62
C ALA A 28 -29.19 5.80 -3.51
N ASP A 29 -28.52 6.36 -4.52
CA ASP A 29 -29.12 7.35 -5.40
C ASP A 29 -30.20 6.74 -6.31
N VAL A 30 -29.96 5.57 -6.88
CA VAL A 30 -30.93 4.85 -7.73
C VAL A 30 -32.18 4.45 -6.95
N THR A 31 -32.04 4.05 -5.68
CA THR A 31 -33.17 3.66 -4.83
C THR A 31 -34.01 4.84 -4.37
N ILE A 32 -33.39 5.98 -4.09
CA ILE A 32 -34.07 7.19 -3.58
C ILE A 32 -34.73 7.99 -4.72
N SER A 33 -34.06 8.15 -5.86
CA SER A 33 -34.51 9.07 -6.92
C SER A 33 -35.34 8.41 -8.04
N ARG A 34 -35.45 7.07 -8.07
CA ARG A 34 -36.10 6.30 -9.16
C ARG A 34 -35.64 6.73 -10.57
N GLY A 35 -34.39 7.19 -10.70
CA GLY A 35 -33.79 7.69 -11.94
C GLY A 35 -32.27 7.81 -11.84
N LEU A 36 -31.64 8.35 -12.89
CA LEU A 36 -30.21 8.69 -12.88
C LEU A 36 -30.04 10.04 -12.19
N GLY A 37 -29.96 10.01 -10.86
CA GLY A 37 -29.68 11.19 -10.05
C GLY A 37 -28.20 11.59 -10.08
N PRO A 38 -27.87 12.74 -9.45
CA PRO A 38 -26.50 13.23 -9.36
C PRO A 38 -25.58 12.28 -8.57
N GLY A 39 -26.11 11.43 -7.68
CA GLY A 39 -25.33 10.45 -6.94
C GLY A 39 -24.72 9.37 -7.83
N VAL A 40 -25.36 9.01 -8.94
CA VAL A 40 -24.76 8.10 -9.94
C VAL A 40 -23.51 8.72 -10.57
N PHE A 41 -23.55 10.00 -10.93
CA PHE A 41 -22.38 10.71 -11.48
C PHE A 41 -21.26 10.85 -10.44
N VAL A 42 -21.60 11.17 -9.19
CA VAL A 42 -20.63 11.25 -8.09
C VAL A 42 -19.98 9.89 -7.83
N GLY A 43 -20.77 8.81 -7.80
CA GLY A 43 -20.25 7.45 -7.63
C GLY A 43 -19.35 7.01 -8.80
N PHE A 44 -19.72 7.33 -10.04
CA PHE A 44 -18.87 7.05 -11.19
C PHE A 44 -17.55 7.85 -11.16
N ALA A 45 -17.63 9.14 -10.83
CA ALA A 45 -16.45 9.99 -10.67
C ALA A 45 -15.51 9.44 -9.58
N LEU A 46 -16.05 9.01 -8.43
CA LEU A 46 -15.28 8.36 -7.36
C LEU A 46 -14.61 7.06 -7.83
N LEU A 47 -15.29 6.26 -8.65
CA LEU A 47 -14.73 5.02 -9.20
C LEU A 47 -13.56 5.30 -10.16
N VAL A 48 -13.71 6.29 -11.05
CA VAL A 48 -12.66 6.70 -11.99
C VAL A 48 -11.47 7.33 -11.26
N LEU A 49 -11.72 8.17 -10.26
CA LEU A 49 -10.68 8.78 -9.42
C LEU A 49 -10.07 7.80 -8.41
N ALA A 50 -10.65 6.61 -8.21
CA ALA A 50 -10.09 5.60 -7.32
C ALA A 50 -8.69 5.18 -7.73
N GLY A 51 -8.49 4.86 -9.01
CA GLY A 51 -7.22 4.40 -9.54
C GLY A 51 -6.02 5.28 -9.14
N PRO A 52 -6.04 6.60 -9.45
CA PRO A 52 -4.92 7.49 -9.15
C PRO A 52 -4.77 7.82 -7.65
N LEU A 53 -5.86 7.95 -6.88
CA LEU A 53 -5.79 8.27 -5.45
C LEU A 53 -5.30 7.10 -4.58
N LEU A 54 -5.42 5.88 -5.10
CA LEU A 54 -4.89 4.66 -4.49
C LEU A 54 -3.41 4.41 -4.82
N GLY A 55 -2.79 5.30 -5.59
CA GLY A 55 -1.40 5.18 -6.05
C GLY A 55 -0.38 5.62 -5.00
N ARG A 56 0.54 4.69 -4.68
CA ARG A 56 1.82 4.87 -3.96
C ARG A 56 1.70 5.52 -2.58
N HIS A 57 1.84 4.71 -1.54
CA HIS A 57 2.03 5.26 -0.20
C HIS A 57 3.33 6.04 -0.12
N ALA A 58 3.23 7.28 0.36
CA ALA A 58 4.40 8.10 0.68
C ALA A 58 5.33 7.35 1.65
N PRO A 59 6.66 7.59 1.59
CA PRO A 59 7.61 7.06 2.55
C PRO A 59 7.15 7.26 3.98
N ARG A 60 7.26 6.22 4.80
CA ARG A 60 6.92 6.31 6.23
C ARG A 60 8.07 5.84 7.08
N ARG A 61 8.28 6.53 8.20
CA ARG A 61 9.19 6.06 9.25
C ARG A 61 8.63 4.79 9.87
N VAL A 62 9.48 3.78 9.99
CA VAL A 62 9.13 2.47 10.53
C VAL A 62 10.19 2.00 11.50
N GLU A 63 9.76 1.08 12.37
CA GLU A 63 10.66 0.31 13.22
C GLU A 63 10.78 -1.09 12.62
N LEU A 64 12.02 -1.58 12.51
CA LEU A 64 12.31 -2.92 12.04
C LEU A 64 12.71 -3.78 13.22
N GLU A 65 11.98 -4.87 13.43
CA GLU A 65 12.33 -5.91 14.39
C GLU A 65 12.76 -7.15 13.62
N LEU A 66 14.01 -7.57 13.84
CA LEU A 66 14.59 -8.75 13.20
C LEU A 66 14.28 -9.98 14.06
N GLY A 67 13.74 -11.02 13.43
CA GLY A 67 13.52 -12.33 14.04
C GLY A 67 14.15 -13.45 13.21
N SER A 68 14.13 -14.67 13.72
CA SER A 68 14.65 -15.84 13.00
C SER A 68 13.79 -16.12 11.76
N GLY A 69 14.30 -15.76 10.58
CA GLY A 69 13.62 -16.01 9.30
C GLY A 69 12.48 -15.04 8.98
N PHE A 70 12.35 -13.92 9.70
CA PHE A 70 11.38 -12.87 9.35
C PHE A 70 11.89 -11.48 9.76
N VAL A 71 11.37 -10.47 9.07
CA VAL A 71 11.51 -9.06 9.43
C VAL A 71 10.13 -8.51 9.72
N ARG A 72 9.90 -7.99 10.92
CA ARG A 72 8.65 -7.34 11.29
C ARG A 72 8.78 -5.83 11.14
N VAL A 73 7.94 -5.25 10.30
CA VAL A 73 7.82 -3.81 10.12
C VAL A 73 6.74 -3.31 11.07
N ARG A 74 7.14 -2.55 12.09
CA ARG A 74 6.27 -1.93 13.09
C ARG A 74 6.14 -0.42 12.86
N ARG A 75 5.09 0.17 13.45
CA ARG A 75 4.78 1.62 13.41
C ARG A 75 4.60 2.20 12.00
N ALA A 76 4.30 1.37 11.02
CA ALA A 76 4.06 1.79 9.63
C ALA A 76 2.59 2.19 9.37
N GLY A 77 1.77 2.29 10.41
CA GLY A 77 0.32 2.46 10.30
C GLY A 77 -0.30 1.27 9.57
N LEU A 78 -0.99 1.54 8.46
CA LEU A 78 -1.62 0.54 7.62
C LEU A 78 -0.61 -0.45 6.97
N LEU A 79 0.67 -0.10 6.89
CA LEU A 79 1.73 -0.93 6.30
C LEU A 79 2.44 -1.85 7.32
N THR A 80 1.90 -1.99 8.53
CA THR A 80 2.47 -2.88 9.55
C THR A 80 2.35 -4.32 9.05
N GLN A 81 3.48 -4.95 8.74
CA GLN A 81 3.52 -6.27 8.13
C GLN A 81 4.74 -7.08 8.60
N THR A 82 4.59 -8.40 8.55
CA THR A 82 5.71 -9.34 8.74
C THR A 82 6.13 -9.85 7.38
N ILE A 83 7.42 -9.74 7.07
CA ILE A 83 8.05 -10.24 5.84
C ILE A 83 8.79 -11.53 6.20
N ASP A 84 8.23 -12.68 5.83
CA ASP A 84 8.90 -13.97 6.02
C ASP A 84 9.99 -14.17 4.96
N ALA A 85 11.18 -14.62 5.38
CA ALA A 85 12.31 -14.87 4.48
C ALA A 85 11.97 -15.89 3.38
N LYS A 86 11.14 -16.90 3.69
CA LYS A 86 10.65 -17.90 2.72
C LYS A 86 9.87 -17.31 1.53
N ARG A 87 9.32 -16.09 1.69
CA ARG A 87 8.55 -15.40 0.65
C ARG A 87 9.41 -14.47 -0.19
N ILE A 88 10.67 -14.28 0.16
CA ILE A 88 11.62 -13.45 -0.59
C ILE A 88 12.09 -14.24 -1.82
N SER A 89 11.98 -13.62 -2.99
CA SER A 89 12.53 -14.16 -4.25
C SER A 89 13.93 -13.61 -4.53
N GLY A 90 14.23 -12.41 -4.06
CA GLY A 90 15.54 -11.78 -4.19
C GLY A 90 15.63 -10.52 -3.35
N ALA A 91 16.86 -10.07 -3.13
CA ALA A 91 17.13 -8.79 -2.48
C ALA A 91 18.31 -8.11 -3.15
N SER A 92 18.27 -6.79 -3.24
CA SER A 92 19.43 -5.97 -3.62
C SER A 92 19.65 -4.89 -2.57
N THR A 93 20.90 -4.47 -2.44
CA THR A 93 21.29 -3.43 -1.48
C THR A 93 22.16 -2.41 -2.18
N THR A 94 22.03 -1.15 -1.77
CA THR A 94 22.92 -0.07 -2.16
C THR A 94 23.20 0.80 -0.95
N SER A 95 24.44 1.28 -0.82
CA SER A 95 24.81 2.23 0.23
C SER A 95 25.05 3.60 -0.39
N SER A 96 24.56 4.64 0.27
CA SER A 96 24.86 6.03 -0.05
C SER A 96 25.47 6.73 1.17
N ARG A 97 25.82 8.02 1.04
CA ARG A 97 26.25 8.84 2.17
C ARG A 97 25.15 9.05 3.22
N GLU A 98 23.89 8.82 2.86
CA GLU A 98 22.72 9.03 3.73
C GLU A 98 22.31 7.75 4.48
N GLY A 99 22.82 6.58 4.06
CA GLY A 99 22.50 5.30 4.68
C GLY A 99 22.52 4.12 3.72
N VAL A 100 21.78 3.07 4.06
CA VAL A 100 21.66 1.84 3.26
C VAL A 100 20.23 1.67 2.78
N THR A 101 20.05 1.44 1.49
CA THR A 101 18.76 1.09 0.90
C THR A 101 18.74 -0.38 0.51
N VAL A 102 17.72 -1.10 0.96
CA VAL A 102 17.49 -2.51 0.70
C VAL A 102 16.20 -2.65 -0.11
N ALA A 103 16.27 -3.25 -1.29
CA ALA A 103 15.10 -3.63 -2.07
C ALA A 103 14.83 -5.12 -1.90
N ILE A 104 13.61 -5.48 -1.48
CA ILE A 104 13.19 -6.86 -1.27
C ILE A 104 12.10 -7.22 -2.26
N ALA A 105 12.38 -8.16 -3.16
CA ALA A 105 11.39 -8.75 -4.06
C ALA A 105 10.71 -9.94 -3.37
N ARG A 106 9.38 -10.00 -3.47
CA ARG A 106 8.58 -11.11 -2.93
C ARG A 106 8.08 -12.01 -4.05
N ARG A 107 8.03 -13.32 -3.79
CA ARG A 107 7.48 -14.32 -4.73
C ARG A 107 6.03 -14.08 -5.10
N ASP A 108 5.22 -13.58 -4.17
CA ASP A 108 3.79 -13.32 -4.41
C ASP A 108 3.54 -12.01 -5.17
N ARG A 109 4.54 -11.12 -5.26
CA ARG A 109 4.45 -9.80 -5.90
C ARG A 109 5.81 -9.38 -6.47
N PRO A 110 6.27 -10.00 -7.58
CA PRO A 110 7.58 -9.71 -8.16
C PRO A 110 7.70 -8.27 -8.67
N ASP A 111 6.63 -7.68 -9.20
CA ASP A 111 6.64 -6.34 -9.82
C ASP A 111 6.58 -5.18 -8.80
N HIS A 112 6.49 -5.50 -7.51
CA HIS A 112 6.32 -4.51 -6.44
C HIS A 112 7.29 -4.78 -5.28
N PRO A 113 8.58 -4.46 -5.47
CA PRO A 113 9.57 -4.61 -4.42
C PRO A 113 9.29 -3.65 -3.25
N ILE A 114 9.61 -4.11 -2.05
CA ILE A 114 9.59 -3.28 -0.84
C ILE A 114 10.97 -2.60 -0.75
N LEU A 115 11.00 -1.27 -0.69
CA LEU A 115 12.24 -0.53 -0.44
C LEU A 115 12.30 -0.15 1.04
N ILE A 116 13.43 -0.44 1.67
CA ILE A 116 13.72 -0.12 3.06
C ILE A 116 14.98 0.74 3.07
N GLU A 117 14.86 2.00 3.47
CA GLU A 117 15.99 2.90 3.68
C GLU A 117 16.34 2.89 5.17
N VAL A 118 17.62 2.72 5.52
CA VAL A 118 18.11 2.73 6.90
C VAL A 118 19.13 3.86 7.01
N GLU A 119 18.79 4.90 7.78
CA GLU A 119 19.70 6.01 8.09
C GLU A 119 20.82 5.51 9.03
N SER A 120 22.07 5.82 8.67
CA SER A 120 23.28 5.47 9.44
C SER A 120 23.53 6.39 10.64
#